data_AF-A0A382RHI8-F1
#
_entry.id   AF-A0A382RHI8-F1
#
_cell.length_a   1.000
_cell.length_b   1.000
_cell.length_c   1.000
_cell.angle_alpha   90.00
_cell.angle_beta   90.00
_cell.angle_gamma   90.00
#
_symmetry.space_group_name_H-M   'P 1'
#
loop_
_entity.id
_entity.type
_entity.pdbx_description
1 polymer ?
#
loop_
_entity_poly.entity_id
_entity_poly.type
_entity_poly.pdbx_seq_one_letter_code
_entity_poly.pdbx_strand_id
1 'polypeptide(L)'
;MEEHFNENYLESDIFPNSTFTGKIIEKNNERVTVEGYLTIHGETNKIKVKGKLLENDNSIRINADFVVKLADYKVKIPKIVTYKIAKEIEVIVDIELKEIE
;
A
#
# COMPACT_ATOMS: atom_id res chain seq x y z
N MET A 1 16.17 7.48 -10.98
CA MET A 1 15.56 8.34 -9.93
C MET A 1 14.89 7.48 -8.88
N GLU A 2 14.22 6.40 -9.28
CA GLU A 2 13.63 5.37 -8.39
C GLU A 2 14.65 4.63 -7.52
N GLU A 3 15.78 4.20 -8.08
CA GLU A 3 16.82 3.43 -7.38
C GLU A 3 17.35 4.16 -6.14
N HIS A 4 17.72 5.44 -6.29
CA HIS A 4 18.17 6.25 -5.17
C HIS A 4 17.09 6.45 -4.10
N PHE A 5 15.80 6.47 -4.46
CA PHE A 5 14.75 6.61 -3.46
C PHE A 5 14.59 5.33 -2.63
N ASN A 6 14.60 4.18 -3.32
CA ASN A 6 14.44 2.87 -2.70
C ASN A 6 15.64 2.51 -1.82
N GLU A 7 16.86 2.75 -2.29
CA GLU A 7 18.08 2.48 -1.51
C GLU A 7 18.27 3.48 -0.36
N ASN A 8 18.11 4.79 -0.60
CA ASN A 8 18.49 5.79 0.41
C ASN A 8 17.39 6.10 1.44
N TYR A 9 16.13 5.74 1.18
CA TYR A 9 15.01 6.09 2.09
C TYR A 9 14.13 4.92 2.49
N LEU A 10 13.81 4.00 1.58
CA LEU A 10 13.06 2.79 1.95
C LEU A 10 13.96 1.69 2.51
N GLU A 11 15.28 1.83 2.37
CA GLU A 11 16.29 0.82 2.75
C GLU A 11 15.88 -0.55 2.21
N SER A 12 15.53 -0.62 0.92
CA SER A 12 14.97 -1.84 0.32
C SER A 12 15.92 -3.05 0.38
N ASP A 13 17.23 -2.84 0.58
CA ASP A 13 18.18 -3.91 0.89
C ASP A 13 17.90 -4.59 2.25
N ILE A 14 17.35 -3.83 3.21
CA ILE A 14 16.99 -4.29 4.57
C ILE A 14 15.51 -4.66 4.64
N PHE A 15 14.64 -3.88 3.98
CA PHE A 15 13.19 -4.05 3.93
C PHE A 15 12.71 -4.22 2.49
N PRO A 16 12.98 -5.38 1.85
CA PRO A 16 12.70 -5.59 0.43
C PRO A 16 11.20 -5.62 0.11
N ASN A 17 10.36 -5.91 1.12
CA ASN A 17 8.93 -6.09 0.95
C ASN A 17 8.16 -5.19 1.90
N SER A 18 7.06 -4.63 1.39
CA SER A 18 5.98 -4.06 2.21
C SER A 18 4.84 -5.07 2.26
N THR A 19 4.19 -5.21 3.41
CA THR A 19 3.12 -6.19 3.61
C THR A 19 1.87 -5.51 4.15
N PHE A 20 0.71 -5.92 3.66
CA PHE A 20 -0.58 -5.50 4.19
C PHE A 20 -1.36 -6.74 4.63
N THR A 21 -1.77 -6.78 5.89
CA THR A 21 -2.64 -7.84 6.42
C THR A 21 -3.87 -7.21 7.03
N GLY A 22 -5.04 -7.51 6.48
CA GLY A 22 -6.28 -6.88 6.91
C GLY A 22 -7.48 -7.81 6.83
N LYS A 23 -8.60 -7.32 7.38
CA LYS A 23 -9.90 -7.96 7.33
C LYS A 23 -10.92 -6.99 6.74
N ILE A 24 -11.81 -7.52 5.91
CA ILE A 24 -12.97 -6.75 5.43
C ILE A 24 -13.88 -6.50 6.63
N ILE A 25 -14.11 -5.22 6.94
CA ILE A 25 -15.00 -4.80 8.03
C ILE A 25 -16.37 -4.35 7.52
N GLU A 26 -16.46 -4.01 6.23
CA GLU A 26 -17.70 -3.58 5.58
C GLU A 26 -17.64 -3.99 4.10
N LYS A 27 -18.70 -4.62 3.59
CA LYS A 27 -18.89 -4.93 2.16
C LYS A 27 -20.28 -4.43 1.74
N ASN A 28 -20.33 -3.55 0.75
CA ASN A 28 -21.56 -3.04 0.15
C ASN A 28 -21.46 -3.19 -1.37
N ASN A 29 -22.06 -4.27 -1.88
CA ASN A 29 -21.88 -4.76 -3.24
C ASN A 29 -20.38 -4.89 -3.57
N GLU A 30 -19.92 -4.16 -4.58
CA GLU A 30 -18.53 -4.15 -5.03
C GLU A 30 -17.63 -3.29 -4.13
N ARG A 31 -18.17 -2.43 -3.27
CA ARG A 31 -17.36 -1.55 -2.41
C ARG A 31 -17.01 -2.26 -1.11
N VAL A 32 -15.74 -2.27 -0.75
CA VAL A 32 -15.25 -2.90 0.48
C VAL A 32 -14.44 -1.90 1.30
N THR A 33 -14.59 -1.96 2.62
CA THR A 33 -13.69 -1.30 3.57
C THR A 33 -12.90 -2.37 4.29
N VAL A 34 -11.58 -2.30 4.20
CA VAL A 34 -10.64 -3.22 4.84
C VAL A 34 -9.90 -2.49 5.95
N GLU A 35 -9.87 -3.07 7.13
CA GLU A 35 -9.05 -2.60 8.24
C GLU A 35 -7.93 -3.59 8.51
N GLY A 36 -6.70 -3.09 8.61
CA GLY A 36 -5.54 -3.96 8.68
C GLY A 36 -4.28 -3.24 9.14
N TYR A 37 -3.19 -3.98 9.12
CA TYR A 37 -1.86 -3.52 9.44
C TYR A 37 -1.06 -3.46 8.14
N LEU A 38 -0.57 -2.27 7.81
CA LEU A 38 0.37 -2.04 6.73
C LEU A 38 1.75 -1.91 7.36
N THR A 39 2.70 -2.72 6.89
CA THR A 39 4.10 -2.67 7.27
C THR A 39 4.91 -2.15 6.09
N ILE A 40 5.56 -1.00 6.28
CA ILE A 40 6.50 -0.42 5.32
C ILE A 40 7.76 -0.04 6.11
N HIS A 41 8.94 -0.35 5.57
CA HIS A 41 10.21 0.01 6.19
C HIS A 41 10.32 -0.47 7.65
N GLY A 42 9.86 -1.71 7.91
CA GLY A 42 9.83 -2.31 9.25
C GLY A 42 8.82 -1.70 10.24
N GLU A 43 8.21 -0.56 9.93
CA GLU A 43 7.20 0.08 10.78
C GLU A 43 5.81 -0.42 10.40
N THR A 44 5.02 -0.81 11.40
CA THR A 44 3.68 -1.34 11.20
C THR A 44 2.64 -0.37 11.75
N ASN A 45 1.73 0.08 10.87
CA ASN A 45 0.63 0.97 11.24
C ASN A 45 -0.71 0.33 10.92
N LYS A 46 -1.68 0.56 11.81
CA LYS A 46 -3.06 0.18 11.57
C LYS A 46 -3.73 1.20 10.64
N ILE A 47 -4.19 0.75 9.48
CA ILE A 47 -4.84 1.60 8.48
C ILE A 47 -6.22 1.05 8.09
N LYS A 48 -7.04 1.93 7.53
CA LYS A 48 -8.35 1.59 6.96
C LYS A 48 -8.37 2.02 5.50
N VAL A 49 -8.54 1.06 4.60
CA VAL A 49 -8.50 1.24 3.15
C VAL A 49 -9.87 0.96 2.58
N LYS A 50 -10.34 1.83 1.69
CA LYS A 50 -11.55 1.59 0.89
C LYS A 50 -11.11 1.10 -0.49
N GLY A 51 -11.79 0.09 -0.98
CA GLY A 51 -11.51 -0.50 -2.28
C GLY A 51 -12.75 -1.01 -2.98
N LYS A 52 -12.53 -1.63 -4.13
CA LYS A 52 -13.54 -2.37 -4.87
C LYS A 52 -13.10 -3.82 -5.00
N LEU A 53 -14.05 -4.73 -4.86
CA LEU A 53 -13.90 -6.14 -5.07
C LEU A 53 -14.98 -6.57 -6.05
N LEU A 54 -14.55 -6.93 -7.26
CA LEU A 54 -15.39 -7.36 -8.37
C LEU A 54 -15.24 -8.88 -8.50
N GLU A 55 -16.31 -9.61 -8.19
CA GLU A 55 -16.39 -11.06 -8.37
C GLU A 55 -17.07 -11.34 -9.72
N ASN A 56 -16.35 -12.00 -10.63
CA ASN A 56 -16.87 -12.60 -11.85
C ASN A 56 -16.77 -14.14 -11.75
N ASP A 57 -17.46 -14.87 -12.62
CA ASP A 57 -17.59 -16.34 -12.53
C ASP A 57 -16.25 -17.10 -12.43
N ASN A 58 -15.16 -16.57 -12.99
CA ASN A 58 -13.82 -17.21 -12.98
C ASN A 58 -12.69 -16.27 -12.51
N SER A 59 -13.01 -15.06 -12.07
CA SER A 59 -11.98 -14.11 -11.62
C SER A 59 -12.47 -13.13 -10.56
N ILE A 60 -11.55 -12.75 -9.68
CA ILE A 60 -11.77 -11.71 -8.69
C ILE A 60 -10.83 -10.56 -9.01
N ARG A 61 -11.37 -9.36 -9.24
CA ARG A 61 -10.58 -8.15 -9.40
C ARG A 61 -10.66 -7.29 -8.14
N ILE A 62 -9.51 -6.90 -7.62
CA ILE A 62 -9.37 -6.08 -6.42
C ILE A 62 -8.74 -4.77 -6.82
N ASN A 63 -9.42 -3.67 -6.53
CA ASN A 63 -8.91 -2.32 -6.72
C ASN A 63 -8.87 -1.55 -5.41
N ALA A 64 -7.78 -0.85 -5.15
CA ALA A 64 -7.72 0.10 -4.04
C ALA A 64 -6.85 1.30 -4.41
N ASP A 65 -7.16 2.44 -3.81
CA ASP A 65 -6.39 3.67 -3.93
C ASP A 65 -6.37 4.29 -2.54
N PHE A 66 -5.17 4.46 -2.00
CA PHE A 66 -4.97 5.10 -0.72
C PHE A 66 -3.63 5.82 -0.65
N VAL A 67 -3.55 6.84 0.20
CA VAL A 67 -2.35 7.63 0.41
C VAL A 67 -1.64 7.20 1.69
N VAL A 68 -0.31 7.06 1.61
CA VAL A 68 0.58 6.77 2.72
C VAL A 68 1.50 7.95 2.98
N LYS A 69 1.60 8.39 4.24
CA LYS A 69 2.62 9.38 4.64
C LYS A 69 3.90 8.67 5.03
N LEU A 70 5.00 9.05 4.39
CA LEU A 70 6.32 8.47 4.69
C LEU A 70 6.75 8.66 6.16
N ALA A 71 6.33 9.77 6.77
CA ALA A 71 6.60 10.07 8.17
C ALA A 71 5.99 9.04 9.14
N ASP A 72 4.83 8.47 8.80
CA ASP A 72 4.15 7.48 9.65
C ASP A 72 4.95 6.17 9.71
N TYR A 73 5.78 5.90 8.70
CA TYR A 73 6.60 4.71 8.56
C TYR A 73 8.08 4.94 8.88
N LYS A 74 8.38 6.02 9.61
CA LYS A 74 9.76 6.42 10.02
C LYS A 74 10.74 6.61 8.86
N VAL A 75 10.24 6.75 7.63
CA VAL A 75 11.06 7.07 6.46
C VAL A 75 11.50 8.54 6.57
N LYS A 76 12.77 8.75 6.92
CA LYS A 76 13.32 10.09 7.15
C LYS A 76 13.78 10.70 5.84
N ILE A 77 13.05 11.71 5.37
CA ILE A 77 13.49 12.55 4.26
C ILE A 77 14.21 13.80 4.82
N PRO A 78 15.49 14.04 4.48
CA PRO A 78 16.21 15.24 4.87
C PRO A 78 15.50 16.51 4.34
N LYS A 79 15.40 17.55 5.19
CA LYS A 79 14.67 18.79 4.88
C LYS A 79 15.11 19.48 3.59
N ILE A 80 16.39 19.32 3.22
CA ILE A 80 16.98 19.98 2.04
C ILE A 80 16.51 19.37 0.71
N VAL A 81 16.05 18.11 0.72
CA VAL A 81 15.52 17.41 -0.45
C VAL A 81 14.01 17.21 -0.41
N THR A 82 13.33 17.60 0.67
CA THR A 82 11.87 17.50 0.82
C THR A 82 11.10 18.28 -0.25
N TYR A 83 11.68 19.32 -0.87
CA TYR A 83 11.06 20.01 -2.01
C TYR A 83 11.05 19.18 -3.30
N LYS A 84 11.86 18.11 -3.35
CA LYS A 84 12.01 17.23 -4.50
C LYS A 84 11.34 15.86 -4.31
N ILE A 85 10.86 15.55 -3.10
CA ILE A 85 10.32 14.24 -2.74
C ILE A 85 8.94 14.43 -2.08
N ALA A 86 7.94 13.72 -2.61
CA ALA A 86 6.59 13.77 -2.07
C ALA A 86 6.57 13.20 -0.64
N LYS A 87 5.91 13.92 0.29
CA LYS A 87 5.74 13.47 1.69
C LYS A 87 4.68 12.37 1.81
N GLU A 88 3.82 12.30 0.81
CA GLU A 88 2.69 11.41 0.66
C GLU A 88 2.88 10.62 -0.63
N ILE A 89 2.66 9.31 -0.55
CA ILE A 89 2.73 8.39 -1.67
C ILE A 89 1.33 7.86 -1.92
N GLU A 90 0.87 7.99 -3.16
CA GLU A 90 -0.34 7.34 -3.63
C GLU A 90 -0.04 5.88 -3.94
N VAL A 91 -0.80 4.98 -3.34
CA VAL A 91 -0.69 3.53 -3.54
C VAL A 91 -1.94 3.06 -4.28
N ILE A 92 -1.72 2.65 -5.53
CA ILE A 92 -2.75 2.09 -6.40
C ILE A 92 -2.57 0.58 -6.45
N VAL A 93 -3.62 -0.15 -6.11
CA VAL A 93 -3.67 -1.61 -6.18
C VAL A 93 -4.65 -2.00 -7.28
N ASP A 94 -4.19 -2.78 -8.25
CA ASP A 94 -5.03 -3.44 -9.26
C ASP A 94 -4.56 -4.88 -9.41
N ILE A 95 -5.33 -5.81 -8.85
CA ILE A 95 -5.01 -7.23 -8.82
C ILE A 95 -6.15 -7.98 -9.49
N GLU A 96 -5.84 -8.84 -10.46
CA GLU A 96 -6.77 -9.82 -11.01
C GLU A 96 -6.33 -11.22 -10.56
N LEU A 97 -7.18 -11.88 -9.78
CA LEU A 97 -7.02 -13.27 -9.38
C LEU A 97 -7.89 -14.13 -10.29
N LYS A 98 -7.29 -15.12 -10.95
CA LYS A 98 -8.02 -16.09 -11.76
C LYS A 98 -8.03 -17.42 -11.03
N GLU A 99 -9.15 -18.12 -11.09
CA GLU A 99 -9.19 -19.52 -10.68
C GLU A 99 -8.26 -20.32 -11.61
N ILE A 100 -7.34 -21.09 -11.02
CA ILE A 100 -6.46 -21.97 -11.77
C ILE A 100 -7.18 -23.33 -11.82
N GLU A 101 -7.64 -23.71 -13.00
CA GLU A 101 -8.15 -25.07 -13.31
C GLU A 101 -7.04 -26.13 -13.18
#